data_AF-A0A7V0Z3Y1-F1
#
_entry.id   AF-A0A7V0Z3Y1-F1
#
_cell.length_a   1.000
_cell.length_b   1.000
_cell.length_c   1.000
_cell.angle_alpha   90.00
_cell.angle_beta   90.00
_cell.angle_gamma   90.00
#
_symmetry.space_group_name_H-M   'P 1'
#
loop_
_entity.id
_entity.type
_entity.pdbx_description
1 polymer ?
#
loop_
_entity_poly.entity_id
_entity_poly.type
_entity_poly.pdbx_seq_one_letter_code
_entity_poly.pdbx_strand_id
1 'polypeptide(L)'
;MKNMNTETNERINQRREIEAYLSLPAFLSIISSAIETFKKETIGYLIGVKGENKYVVEYAIPYQTAESGFAHVTVDQKRVERVNAILKLLSEGLEYIGEFHSHTAFGETKAYIIPSPEDLLTTVPGELNIICAVNSKKRSVKWYEDKRGALVGTVDEYRIEIGGYYVKKPALGKKYQRVRIKCPSVTGIGVKK
;
A
#
# COMPACT_ATOMS: atom_id res chain seq x y z
N MET A 1 45.11 -18.20 4.22
CA MET A 1 44.38 -16.95 4.55
C MET A 1 43.35 -16.70 3.47
N LYS A 2 42.09 -17.04 3.73
CA LYS A 2 40.97 -16.81 2.79
C LYS A 2 40.56 -15.34 2.88
N ASN A 3 40.39 -14.71 1.72
CA ASN A 3 40.05 -13.29 1.56
C ASN A 3 38.76 -12.93 2.31
N MET A 4 38.88 -12.21 3.43
CA MET A 4 37.75 -11.58 4.14
C MET A 4 37.04 -10.48 3.32
N ASN A 5 37.63 -10.07 2.19
CA ASN A 5 37.09 -9.01 1.34
C ASN A 5 35.96 -9.47 0.39
N THR A 6 35.82 -10.77 0.12
CA THR A 6 34.69 -11.27 -0.70
C THR A 6 33.40 -11.41 0.11
N GLU A 7 33.48 -11.73 1.40
CA GLU A 7 32.29 -11.86 2.27
C GLU A 7 31.66 -10.51 2.64
N THR A 8 32.40 -9.41 2.54
CA THR A 8 31.88 -8.07 2.86
C THR A 8 31.12 -7.48 1.66
N ASN A 9 31.50 -7.84 0.43
CA ASN A 9 30.81 -7.42 -0.79
C ASN A 9 29.48 -8.17 -1.04
N GLU A 10 29.31 -9.40 -0.53
CA GLU A 10 28.02 -10.10 -0.55
C GLU A 10 27.03 -9.59 0.53
N ARG A 11 27.53 -8.92 1.58
CA ARG A 11 26.70 -8.30 2.63
C ARG A 11 26.12 -6.94 2.23
N ILE A 12 26.59 -6.34 1.14
CA ILE A 12 25.85 -5.31 0.40
C ILE A 12 24.83 -6.02 -0.49
N ASN A 13 24.03 -6.89 0.13
CA ASN A 13 22.86 -7.47 -0.50
C ASN A 13 21.89 -6.30 -0.65
N GLN A 14 21.95 -5.62 -1.80
CA GLN A 14 21.01 -4.59 -2.21
C GLN A 14 19.62 -5.10 -1.83
N ARG A 15 19.00 -4.52 -0.78
CA ARG A 15 17.57 -4.69 -0.58
C ARG A 15 16.95 -4.07 -1.82
N ARG A 16 16.62 -4.90 -2.81
CA ARG A 16 16.03 -4.46 -4.06
C ARG A 16 14.81 -3.63 -3.67
N GLU A 17 14.81 -2.37 -4.06
CA GLU A 17 13.69 -1.48 -3.77
C GLU A 17 12.44 -2.07 -4.42
N ILE A 18 11.35 -2.11 -3.66
CA ILE A 18 10.05 -2.58 -4.16
C ILE A 18 9.27 -1.34 -4.57
N GLU A 19 8.66 -1.38 -5.76
CA GLU A 19 7.84 -0.29 -6.29
C GLU A 19 6.42 -0.77 -6.58
N ALA A 20 5.43 0.09 -6.32
CA ALA A 20 4.05 -0.12 -6.73
C ALA A 20 3.59 1.07 -7.57
N TYR A 21 3.14 0.79 -8.78
CA TYR A 21 2.62 1.75 -9.74
C TYR A 21 1.11 1.69 -9.71
N LEU A 22 0.47 2.77 -9.24
CA LEU A 22 -0.97 2.90 -9.21
C LEU A 22 -1.46 3.45 -10.56
N SER A 23 -2.43 2.76 -11.15
CA SER A 23 -3.26 3.32 -12.20
C SER A 23 -4.08 4.50 -11.65
N LEU A 24 -4.60 5.36 -12.54
CA LEU A 24 -5.51 6.42 -12.11
C LEU A 24 -6.79 5.85 -11.44
N PRO A 25 -7.46 4.80 -11.97
CA PRO A 25 -8.59 4.17 -11.30
C PRO A 25 -8.28 3.68 -9.88
N ALA A 26 -7.15 2.97 -9.68
CA ALA A 26 -6.76 2.49 -8.36
C ALA A 26 -6.51 3.64 -7.39
N PHE A 27 -5.78 4.67 -7.83
CA PHE A 27 -5.51 5.86 -7.04
C PHE A 27 -6.79 6.60 -6.63
N LEU A 28 -7.72 6.81 -7.57
CA LEU A 28 -8.99 7.49 -7.29
C LEU A 28 -9.82 6.70 -6.29
N SER A 29 -9.93 5.38 -6.47
CA SER A 29 -10.69 4.51 -5.57
C SER A 29 -10.16 4.53 -4.13
N ILE A 30 -8.83 4.40 -3.94
CA ILE A 30 -8.20 4.47 -2.61
C ILE A 30 -8.50 5.80 -1.92
N ILE A 31 -8.40 6.91 -2.65
CA ILE A 31 -8.61 8.24 -2.07
C ILE A 31 -10.08 8.48 -1.79
N SER A 32 -10.97 8.22 -2.76
CA SER A 32 -12.39 8.50 -2.60
C SER A 32 -12.97 7.69 -1.45
N SER A 33 -12.63 6.40 -1.35
CA SER A 33 -13.13 5.54 -0.28
C SER A 33 -12.59 5.97 1.09
N ALA A 34 -11.30 6.32 1.19
CA ALA A 34 -10.71 6.75 2.45
C ALA A 34 -11.22 8.12 2.94
N ILE A 35 -11.54 9.03 2.02
CA ILE A 35 -12.13 10.34 2.36
C ILE A 35 -13.60 10.19 2.75
N GLU A 36 -14.38 9.41 2.00
CA GLU A 36 -15.80 9.20 2.26
C GLU A 36 -16.06 8.63 3.66
N THR A 37 -15.17 7.76 4.13
CA THR A 37 -15.28 7.17 5.48
C THR A 37 -14.47 7.92 6.53
N PHE A 38 -13.94 9.12 6.25
CA PHE A 38 -13.01 9.81 7.16
C PHE A 38 -13.54 9.85 8.61
N LYS A 39 -12.65 9.57 9.57
CA LYS A 39 -12.92 9.19 10.99
C LYS A 39 -13.26 7.72 11.22
N LYS A 40 -13.29 6.92 10.16
CA LYS A 40 -13.29 5.45 10.18
C LYS A 40 -12.27 4.94 9.16
N GLU A 41 -11.69 3.79 9.43
CA GLU A 41 -10.80 3.14 8.49
C GLU A 41 -11.62 2.45 7.37
N THR A 42 -11.19 2.63 6.13
CA THR A 42 -11.60 1.82 4.98
C THR A 42 -10.55 0.74 4.74
N ILE A 43 -10.99 -0.43 4.29
CA ILE A 43 -10.15 -1.52 3.80
C ILE A 43 -10.66 -2.00 2.44
N GLY A 44 -9.77 -2.49 1.59
CA GLY A 44 -10.10 -3.11 0.32
C GLY A 44 -8.95 -3.93 -0.26
N TYR A 45 -9.20 -4.53 -1.41
CA TYR A 45 -8.24 -5.39 -2.10
C TYR A 45 -7.67 -4.72 -3.34
N LEU A 46 -6.46 -5.14 -3.71
CA LEU A 46 -5.70 -4.66 -4.84
C LEU A 46 -5.67 -5.74 -5.93
N ILE A 47 -6.01 -5.34 -7.15
CA ILE A 47 -5.93 -6.18 -8.35
C ILE A 47 -4.91 -5.59 -9.29
N GLY A 48 -4.10 -6.46 -9.88
CA GLY A 48 -3.09 -6.04 -10.83
C GLY A 48 -2.15 -7.14 -11.26
N VAL A 49 -0.91 -6.76 -11.55
CA VAL A 49 0.16 -7.67 -11.98
C VAL A 49 1.32 -7.58 -10.99
N LYS A 50 1.82 -8.74 -10.56
CA LYS A 50 2.99 -8.84 -9.68
C LYS A 50 4.23 -9.32 -10.44
N GLY A 51 5.28 -8.51 -10.40
CA GLY A 51 6.65 -8.88 -10.80
C GLY A 51 7.56 -9.15 -9.59
N GLU A 52 8.84 -9.39 -9.84
CA GLU A 52 9.79 -9.79 -8.77
C GLU A 52 9.94 -8.73 -7.66
N ASN A 53 10.00 -7.44 -8.01
CA ASN A 53 10.07 -6.31 -7.06
C ASN A 53 9.19 -5.13 -7.50
N LYS A 54 8.19 -5.41 -8.34
CA LYS A 54 7.31 -4.39 -8.90
C LYS A 54 5.87 -4.87 -8.87
N TYR A 55 4.98 -3.96 -8.55
CA TYR A 55 3.55 -4.16 -8.62
C TYR A 55 2.96 -3.11 -9.56
N VAL A 56 2.09 -3.54 -10.46
CA VAL A 56 1.21 -2.64 -11.21
C VAL A 56 -0.18 -2.85 -10.65
N VAL A 57 -0.73 -1.83 -10.00
CA VAL A 57 -2.04 -1.86 -9.37
C VAL A 57 -3.04 -1.23 -10.33
N GLU A 58 -3.83 -2.07 -10.98
CA GLU A 58 -4.83 -1.64 -11.97
C GLU A 58 -6.13 -1.20 -11.29
N TYR A 59 -6.55 -1.92 -10.25
CA TYR A 59 -7.75 -1.61 -9.50
C TYR A 59 -7.48 -1.71 -8.00
N ALA A 60 -8.15 -0.83 -7.25
CA ALA A 60 -8.34 -0.94 -5.83
C ALA A 60 -9.83 -0.97 -5.57
N ILE A 61 -10.33 -1.96 -4.84
CA ILE A 61 -11.77 -2.15 -4.63
C ILE A 61 -12.04 -2.16 -3.12
N PRO A 62 -12.73 -1.15 -2.56
CA PRO A 62 -13.07 -1.11 -1.15
C PRO A 62 -14.06 -2.22 -0.80
N TYR A 63 -13.94 -2.77 0.41
CA TYR A 63 -14.94 -3.70 0.94
C TYR A 63 -16.23 -2.94 1.28
N GLN A 64 -17.33 -3.34 0.65
CA GLN A 64 -18.64 -2.68 0.85
C GLN A 64 -19.23 -2.90 2.26
N THR A 65 -18.84 -3.97 2.95
CA THR A 65 -19.36 -4.34 4.28
C THR A 65 -18.22 -4.56 5.28
N ALA A 66 -17.34 -3.57 5.44
CA ALA A 66 -16.39 -3.56 6.53
C ALA A 66 -17.13 -3.13 7.81
N GLU A 67 -17.58 -4.09 8.63
CA GLU A 67 -18.03 -3.77 9.98
C GLU A 67 -16.83 -3.20 10.76
N SER A 68 -16.90 -1.91 11.09
CA SER A 68 -15.90 -1.19 11.87
C SER A 68 -16.00 -1.61 13.35
N GLY A 69 -15.69 -2.86 13.63
CA GLY A 69 -15.38 -3.32 14.98
C GLY A 69 -13.87 -3.26 15.18
N PHE A 70 -13.42 -2.90 16.38
CA PHE A 70 -12.01 -3.01 16.83
C PHE A 70 -11.45 -4.45 16.81
N ALA A 71 -12.17 -5.40 16.18
CA ALA A 71 -11.85 -6.80 16.10
C ALA A 71 -11.56 -7.15 14.64
N HIS A 72 -10.28 -7.38 14.36
CA HIS A 72 -9.78 -8.26 13.31
C HIS A 72 -10.65 -8.32 12.03
N VAL A 73 -10.36 -7.41 11.09
CA VAL A 73 -10.57 -7.75 9.67
C VAL A 73 -9.49 -8.78 9.31
N THR A 74 -9.62 -10.00 9.81
CA THR A 74 -9.06 -11.16 9.12
C THR A 74 -9.70 -11.13 7.76
N VAL A 75 -8.90 -10.80 6.75
CA VAL A 75 -9.19 -11.01 5.33
C VAL A 75 -9.93 -12.34 5.23
N ASP A 76 -11.21 -12.29 4.88
CA ASP A 76 -11.99 -13.51 4.70
C ASP A 76 -11.35 -14.25 3.52
N GLN A 77 -10.62 -15.32 3.80
CA GLN A 77 -9.94 -16.13 2.79
C GLN A 77 -10.90 -16.51 1.65
N LYS A 78 -12.19 -16.75 1.97
CA LYS A 78 -13.22 -17.07 0.97
C LYS A 78 -13.52 -15.89 0.04
N ARG A 79 -13.36 -14.64 0.53
CA ARG A 79 -13.49 -13.42 -0.29
C ARG A 79 -12.35 -13.33 -1.28
N VAL A 80 -11.10 -13.54 -0.83
CA VAL A 80 -9.92 -13.56 -1.72
C VAL A 80 -10.06 -14.67 -2.77
N GLU A 81 -10.48 -15.86 -2.36
CA GLU A 81 -10.74 -16.98 -3.28
C GLU A 81 -11.82 -16.64 -4.31
N ARG A 82 -12.91 -15.99 -3.88
CA ARG A 82 -13.98 -15.55 -4.78
C ARG A 82 -13.50 -14.50 -5.78
N VAL A 83 -12.73 -13.50 -5.33
CA VAL A 83 -12.14 -12.48 -6.21
C VAL A 83 -11.24 -13.16 -7.23
N ASN A 84 -10.34 -14.04 -6.80
CA ASN A 84 -9.47 -14.77 -7.71
C ASN A 84 -10.24 -15.66 -8.70
N ALA A 85 -11.35 -16.28 -8.29
CA ALA A 85 -12.21 -17.05 -9.19
C ALA A 85 -12.87 -16.15 -10.26
N ILE A 86 -13.34 -14.96 -9.87
CA ILE A 86 -13.90 -13.97 -10.80
C ILE A 86 -12.82 -13.50 -11.79
N LEU A 87 -11.63 -13.16 -11.30
CA LEU A 87 -10.53 -12.68 -12.14
C LEU A 87 -10.08 -13.73 -13.16
N LYS A 88 -10.00 -15.01 -12.77
CA LYS A 88 -9.69 -16.11 -13.70
C LYS A 88 -10.70 -16.23 -14.84
N LEU A 89 -11.95 -15.80 -14.64
CA LEU A 89 -13.00 -15.86 -15.67
C LEU A 89 -13.06 -14.60 -16.52
N LEU A 90 -12.78 -13.44 -15.92
CA LEU A 90 -13.07 -12.13 -16.52
C LEU A 90 -11.83 -11.36 -16.99
N SER A 91 -10.63 -11.85 -16.70
CA SER A 91 -9.38 -11.17 -17.06
C SER A 91 -8.26 -12.14 -17.39
N GLU A 92 -7.51 -11.85 -18.45
CA GLU A 92 -6.23 -12.49 -18.71
C GLU A 92 -5.12 -11.66 -18.05
N GLY A 93 -4.41 -12.25 -17.09
CA GLY A 93 -3.20 -11.65 -16.50
C GLY A 93 -3.39 -10.75 -15.28
N LEU A 94 -4.62 -10.50 -14.81
CA LEU A 94 -4.86 -9.83 -13.53
C LEU A 94 -5.05 -10.84 -12.40
N GLU A 95 -4.47 -10.53 -11.25
CA GLU A 95 -4.60 -11.32 -10.03
C GLU A 95 -4.82 -10.42 -8.81
N TYR A 96 -5.27 -11.00 -7.72
CA TYR A 96 -5.19 -10.36 -6.42
C TYR A 96 -3.71 -10.24 -6.01
N ILE A 97 -3.26 -9.02 -5.71
CA ILE A 97 -1.85 -8.72 -5.41
C ILE A 97 -1.63 -8.20 -3.98
N GLY A 98 -2.71 -8.00 -3.22
CA GLY A 98 -2.69 -7.61 -1.82
C GLY A 98 -3.85 -6.69 -1.44
N GLU A 99 -3.63 -5.80 -0.48
CA GLU A 99 -4.68 -4.99 0.15
C GLU A 99 -4.27 -3.53 0.35
N PHE A 100 -5.29 -2.70 0.57
CA PHE A 100 -5.10 -1.37 1.10
C PHE A 100 -6.04 -1.11 2.25
N HIS A 101 -5.61 -0.23 3.15
CA HIS A 101 -6.49 0.36 4.15
C HIS A 101 -6.12 1.82 4.41
N SER A 102 -7.00 2.53 5.10
CA SER A 102 -6.74 3.91 5.49
C SER A 102 -6.50 4.03 6.99
N HIS A 103 -5.52 4.83 7.39
CA HIS A 103 -5.43 5.32 8.76
C HIS A 103 -6.09 6.71 8.84
N THR A 104 -6.83 6.97 9.91
CA THR A 104 -7.49 8.28 10.11
C THR A 104 -7.06 8.94 11.42
N ALA A 105 -7.03 10.27 11.41
CA ALA A 105 -6.67 11.03 12.59
C ALA A 105 -7.73 10.88 13.70
N PHE A 106 -7.29 10.49 14.90
CA PHE A 106 -8.12 10.32 16.09
C PHE A 106 -7.76 11.36 17.15
N GLY A 107 -8.71 12.21 17.52
CA GLY A 107 -8.46 13.36 18.40
C GLY A 107 -7.36 14.27 17.82
N GLU A 108 -6.33 14.52 18.61
CA GLU A 108 -5.15 15.32 18.21
C GLU A 108 -4.07 14.49 17.48
N THR A 109 -4.21 13.17 17.49
CA THR A 109 -3.23 12.25 16.88
C THR A 109 -3.44 12.17 15.38
N LYS A 110 -2.39 12.49 14.62
CA LYS A 110 -2.37 12.38 13.17
C LYS A 110 -2.33 10.92 12.71
N ALA A 111 -2.93 10.64 11.56
CA ALA A 111 -2.72 9.40 10.83
C ALA A 111 -1.32 9.38 10.20
N TYR A 112 -0.72 8.19 10.14
CA TYR A 112 0.58 7.95 9.53
C TYR A 112 0.49 6.76 8.55
N ILE A 113 1.40 6.70 7.59
CA ILE A 113 1.51 5.56 6.65
C ILE A 113 2.28 4.37 7.24
N ILE A 114 2.42 4.31 8.57
CA ILE A 114 3.25 3.33 9.28
C ILE A 114 2.34 2.21 9.76
N PRO A 115 2.59 0.95 9.35
CA PRO A 115 1.74 -0.14 9.77
C PRO A 115 1.81 -0.30 11.30
N SER A 116 0.65 -0.47 11.92
CA SER A 116 0.53 -0.80 13.34
C SER A 116 1.02 -2.23 13.61
N PRO A 117 1.26 -2.61 14.88
CA PRO A 117 1.47 -4.01 15.23
C PRO A 117 0.35 -4.92 14.71
N GLU A 118 -0.90 -4.47 14.76
CA GLU A 118 -2.08 -5.20 14.30
C GLU A 118 -2.05 -5.40 12.78
N ASP A 119 -1.75 -4.35 12.00
CA ASP A 119 -1.57 -4.42 10.54
C ASP A 119 -0.51 -5.46 10.19
N LEU A 120 0.62 -5.41 10.91
CA LEU A 120 1.70 -6.35 10.68
C LEU A 120 1.29 -7.77 11.04
N LEU A 121 0.49 -7.99 12.09
CA LEU A 121 0.01 -9.32 12.50
C LEU A 121 -0.89 -9.97 11.45
N THR A 122 -1.79 -9.21 10.84
CA THR A 122 -2.76 -9.71 9.84
C THR A 122 -2.21 -9.76 8.41
N THR A 123 -1.08 -9.09 8.13
CA THR A 123 -0.45 -9.09 6.81
C THR A 123 -0.07 -10.51 6.34
N VAL A 124 -0.53 -10.87 5.15
CA VAL A 124 -0.10 -12.07 4.44
C VAL A 124 1.29 -11.84 3.80
N PRO A 125 2.30 -12.68 4.10
CA PRO A 125 3.62 -12.55 3.50
C PRO A 125 3.57 -12.67 1.98
N GLY A 126 4.30 -11.80 1.27
CA GLY A 126 4.33 -11.80 -0.19
C GLY A 126 3.32 -10.87 -0.86
N GLU A 127 2.41 -10.26 -0.12
CA GLU A 127 1.39 -9.35 -0.66
C GLU A 127 1.82 -7.88 -0.55
N LEU A 128 1.35 -7.07 -1.49
CA LEU A 128 1.47 -5.62 -1.42
C LEU A 128 0.46 -5.08 -0.41
N ASN A 129 0.91 -4.28 0.54
CA ASN A 129 0.02 -3.61 1.49
C ASN A 129 0.18 -2.10 1.33
N ILE A 130 -0.93 -1.37 1.19
CA ILE A 130 -0.95 0.09 1.04
C ILE A 130 -1.71 0.71 2.20
N ILE A 131 -1.13 1.74 2.82
CA ILE A 131 -1.78 2.57 3.84
C ILE A 131 -2.02 3.96 3.26
N CYS A 132 -3.28 4.39 3.26
CA CYS A 132 -3.71 5.75 2.95
C CYS A 132 -3.96 6.53 4.26
N ALA A 133 -3.01 7.36 4.67
CA ALA A 133 -3.17 8.21 5.85
C ALA A 133 -3.95 9.48 5.47
N VAL A 134 -5.10 9.67 6.12
CA VAL A 134 -5.98 10.82 5.91
C VAL A 134 -5.93 11.74 7.12
N ASN A 135 -5.58 13.00 6.90
CA ASN A 135 -5.53 14.05 7.91
C ASN A 135 -6.25 15.31 7.40
N SER A 136 -6.69 16.20 8.29
CA SER A 136 -7.14 17.54 7.87
C SER A 136 -5.96 18.35 7.31
N LYS A 137 -6.17 19.06 6.21
CA LYS A 137 -5.12 19.89 5.59
C LYS A 137 -4.83 21.11 6.45
N LYS A 138 -3.54 21.49 6.51
CA LYS A 138 -3.11 22.81 7.01
C LYS A 138 -2.77 23.78 5.87
N ARG A 139 -2.43 23.24 4.70
CA ARG A 139 -2.11 23.95 3.46
C ARG A 139 -2.30 23.01 2.29
N SER A 140 -2.62 23.57 1.12
CA SER A 140 -2.72 22.81 -0.13
C SER A 140 -1.34 22.56 -0.72
N VAL A 141 -1.12 21.37 -1.28
CA VAL A 141 0.07 21.04 -2.06
C VAL A 141 -0.29 20.16 -3.26
N LYS A 142 0.45 20.31 -4.35
CA LYS A 142 0.36 19.39 -5.50
C LYS A 142 0.82 17.99 -5.10
N TRP A 143 0.45 16.98 -5.88
CA TRP A 143 0.90 15.60 -5.68
C TRP A 143 2.40 15.47 -5.96
N TYR A 144 3.13 14.79 -5.07
CA TYR A 144 4.56 14.49 -5.22
C TYR A 144 4.94 13.20 -4.49
N GLU A 145 6.06 12.60 -4.87
CA GLU A 145 6.70 11.51 -4.11
C GLU A 145 7.71 12.10 -3.11
N ASP A 146 7.61 11.70 -1.85
CA ASP A 146 8.57 12.11 -0.83
C ASP A 146 9.80 11.18 -0.77
N LYS A 147 10.79 11.57 0.04
CA LYS A 147 12.03 10.79 0.22
C LYS A 147 11.83 9.40 0.83
N ARG A 148 10.68 9.14 1.47
CA ARG A 148 10.30 7.84 2.06
C ARG A 148 9.66 6.93 1.00
N GLY A 149 9.43 7.43 -0.21
CA GLY A 149 8.71 6.73 -1.27
C GLY A 149 7.20 6.81 -1.11
N ALA A 150 6.67 7.74 -0.31
CA ALA A 150 5.24 7.93 -0.17
C ALA A 150 4.72 8.91 -1.24
N LEU A 151 3.52 8.66 -1.74
CA LEU A 151 2.79 9.59 -2.59
C LEU A 151 1.97 10.54 -1.72
N VAL A 152 2.13 11.84 -1.93
CA VAL A 152 1.71 12.85 -0.96
C VAL A 152 1.01 14.00 -1.68
N GLY A 153 -0.20 14.36 -1.26
CA GLY A 153 -1.01 15.41 -1.91
C GLY A 153 -2.12 15.96 -1.02
N THR A 154 -2.93 16.87 -1.56
CA THR A 154 -4.15 17.35 -0.92
C THR A 154 -5.32 17.26 -1.87
N VAL A 155 -6.49 16.89 -1.33
CA VAL A 155 -7.77 16.86 -2.04
C VAL A 155 -8.80 17.46 -1.10
N ASP A 156 -9.52 18.47 -1.58
CA ASP A 156 -10.48 19.24 -0.76
C ASP A 156 -9.87 19.66 0.59
N GLU A 157 -10.51 19.36 1.73
CA GLU A 157 -10.09 19.67 3.10
C GLU A 157 -9.01 18.72 3.66
N TYR A 158 -8.53 17.76 2.85
CA TYR A 158 -7.73 16.64 3.32
C TYR A 158 -6.29 16.68 2.84
N ARG A 159 -5.38 16.30 3.75
CA ARG A 159 -3.99 15.97 3.50
C ARG A 159 -3.85 14.46 3.45
N ILE A 160 -3.38 13.97 2.31
CA ILE A 160 -3.25 12.54 2.03
C ILE A 160 -1.77 12.16 1.90
N GLU A 161 -1.40 11.05 2.56
CA GLU A 161 -0.15 10.35 2.34
C GLU A 161 -0.46 8.87 2.04
N ILE A 162 0.07 8.33 0.95
CA ILE A 162 -0.08 6.93 0.56
C ILE A 162 1.28 6.27 0.61
N GLY A 163 1.43 5.26 1.47
CA GLY A 163 2.68 4.53 1.63
C GLY A 163 2.45 3.03 1.54
N GLY A 164 3.38 2.31 0.92
CA GLY A 164 3.31 0.87 0.83
C GLY A 164 4.28 0.18 1.80
N TYR A 165 3.95 -1.05 2.16
CA TYR A 165 4.85 -1.94 2.87
C TYR A 165 4.69 -3.39 2.38
N TYR A 166 5.75 -4.17 2.61
CA TYR A 166 5.84 -5.56 2.18
C TYR A 166 6.50 -6.41 3.26
N VAL A 167 5.94 -7.58 3.54
CA VAL A 167 6.49 -8.56 4.48
C VAL A 167 6.94 -9.78 3.70
N LYS A 168 8.26 -10.04 3.68
CA LYS A 168 8.83 -11.16 2.88
C LYS A 168 8.56 -12.53 3.51
N LYS A 169 8.65 -12.61 4.84
CA LYS A 169 8.46 -13.85 5.61
C LYS A 169 7.77 -13.50 6.95
N PRO A 170 6.97 -14.41 7.50
CA PRO A 170 6.52 -14.29 8.89
C PRO A 170 7.75 -14.27 9.81
N ALA A 171 7.84 -13.31 10.73
CA ALA A 171 8.87 -13.28 11.76
C ALA A 171 8.35 -12.55 13.00
N LEU A 172 8.69 -13.04 14.21
CA LEU A 172 8.50 -12.29 15.46
C LEU A 172 9.38 -11.03 15.43
N GLY A 173 8.82 -9.85 15.77
CA GLY A 173 9.54 -8.56 15.66
C GLY A 173 9.59 -7.97 14.24
N LYS A 174 8.51 -8.15 13.47
CA LYS A 174 8.35 -7.92 12.02
C LYS A 174 9.09 -6.68 11.48
N LYS A 175 10.18 -6.93 10.74
CA LYS A 175 10.82 -5.95 9.85
C LYS A 175 10.08 -5.95 8.51
N TYR A 176 9.21 -4.97 8.28
CA TYR A 176 8.63 -4.74 6.94
C TYR A 176 9.63 -3.99 6.05
N GLN A 177 9.47 -4.14 4.74
CA GLN A 177 10.18 -3.35 3.74
C GLN A 177 9.24 -2.26 3.22
N ARG A 178 9.76 -1.05 3.00
CA ARG A 178 8.97 0.00 2.36
C ARG A 178 8.82 -0.26 0.88
N VAL A 179 7.61 -0.01 0.37
CA VAL A 179 7.30 -0.02 -1.05
C VAL A 179 7.13 1.43 -1.49
N ARG A 180 7.87 1.83 -2.53
CA ARG A 180 7.72 3.15 -3.14
C ARG A 180 6.42 3.19 -3.93
N ILE A 181 5.54 4.12 -3.62
CA ILE A 181 4.28 4.32 -4.33
C ILE A 181 4.48 5.34 -5.44
N LYS A 182 4.14 4.95 -6.67
CA LYS A 182 4.21 5.75 -7.88
C LYS A 182 2.81 5.91 -8.45
N CYS A 183 2.43 7.10 -8.89
CA CYS A 183 1.20 7.32 -9.64
C CYS A 183 1.46 8.37 -10.72
N PRO A 184 1.95 7.96 -11.91
CA PRO A 184 2.34 8.89 -12.98
C PRO A 184 1.22 9.83 -13.41
N SER A 185 -0.05 9.41 -13.27
CA SER A 185 -1.22 10.22 -13.62
C SER A 185 -1.36 11.48 -12.75
N VAL A 186 -0.76 11.54 -11.57
CA VAL A 186 -0.83 12.72 -10.68
C VAL A 186 0.52 13.38 -10.42
N THR A 187 1.62 12.65 -10.58
CA THR A 187 2.98 13.20 -10.43
C THR A 187 3.62 13.58 -11.76
N GLY A 188 3.03 13.17 -12.89
CA GLY A 188 3.67 13.15 -14.20
C GLY A 188 4.69 12.01 -14.34
N ILE A 189 5.17 11.81 -15.56
CA ILE A 189 6.28 10.91 -15.88
C ILE A 189 7.56 11.72 -15.79
N GLY A 190 8.20 11.74 -14.62
CA GLY A 190 9.51 12.37 -14.45
C GLY A 190 10.61 11.50 -15.04
N VAL A 191 11.17 11.88 -16.19
CA VAL A 191 12.50 11.39 -16.60
C VAL A 191 13.49 11.97 -15.60
N LYS A 192 14.19 11.15 -14.82
CA LYS A 192 15.34 11.63 -14.03
C LYS A 192 16.31 12.28 -15.03
N LYS A 193 16.47 13.60 -14.96
CA LYS A 193 17.56 14.30 -15.64
C LYS A 193 18.88 13.95 -14.98
#